data_AF-R0C107-F1
#
_entry.id   AF-R0C107-F1
#
_cell.length_a   1.000
_cell.length_b   1.000
_cell.length_c   1.000
_cell.angle_alpha   90.00
_cell.angle_beta   90.00
_cell.angle_gamma   90.00
#
_symmetry.space_group_name_H-M   'P 1'
#
loop_
_entity.id
_entity.type
_entity.pdbx_description
1 polymer ?
#
loop_
_entity_poly.entity_id
_entity_poly.type
_entity_poly.pdbx_seq_one_letter_code
_entity_poly.pdbx_strand_id
1 'polypeptide(L)' 'MYNENNILDIIADHQREIDMIKSEMEKPFNDIVKQALKEKLNFLEDNQFRYKLQARAWGLKV' A
#
# COMPACT_ATOMS: atom_id res chain seq x y z
N MET A 1 -14.78 -7.49 0.45
CA MET A 1 -15.57 -6.42 1.11
C MET A 1 -14.80 -5.97 2.33
N TYR A 2 -14.57 -4.67 2.48
CA TYR A 2 -13.80 -4.09 3.59
C TYR A 2 -14.72 -3.89 4.79
N ASN A 3 -14.28 -4.28 5.98
CA ASN A 3 -15.02 -4.08 7.22
C ASN A 3 -14.06 -3.80 8.37
N GLU A 4 -14.60 -3.40 9.52
CA GLU A 4 -13.83 -3.06 10.72
C GLU A 4 -12.90 -4.19 11.17
N ASN A 5 -13.27 -5.45 10.90
CA ASN A 5 -12.52 -6.62 11.33
C ASN A 5 -11.31 -6.94 10.45
N ASN A 6 -11.26 -6.45 9.20
CA ASN A 6 -10.17 -6.79 8.26
C ASN A 6 -9.37 -5.59 7.75
N ILE A 7 -9.82 -4.36 8.01
CA ILE A 7 -9.18 -3.17 7.43
C ILE A 7 -7.74 -2.96 7.93
N LEU A 8 -7.46 -3.31 9.19
CA LEU A 8 -6.11 -3.19 9.77
C LEU A 8 -5.13 -4.17 9.12
N ASP A 9 -5.55 -5.42 8.92
CA ASP A 9 -4.75 -6.43 8.22
C ASP A 9 -4.47 -5.99 6.78
N ILE A 10 -5.48 -5.46 6.09
CA ILE A 10 -5.32 -4.96 4.72
C ILE A 10 -4.33 -3.79 4.66
N ILE A 11 -4.37 -2.87 5.63
CA ILE A 11 -3.41 -1.76 5.72
C ILE A 11 -1.99 -2.28 5.94
N ALA A 12 -1.83 -3.29 6.81
CA ALA A 12 -0.55 -3.94 7.08
C ALA A 12 -0.03 -4.68 5.85
N ASP A 13 -0.89 -5.36 5.10
CA ASP A 13 -0.55 -6.04 3.84
C ASP A 13 -0.07 -5.05 2.79
N HIS A 14 -0.78 -3.93 2.62
CA HIS A 14 -0.37 -2.85 1.74
C HIS A 14 0.97 -2.26 2.17
N GLN A 15 1.22 -2.11 3.48
CA GLN A 15 2.51 -1.62 3.98
C GLN A 15 3.64 -2.57 3.60
N ARG A 16 3.46 -3.88 3.83
CA ARG A 16 4.45 -4.90 3.46
C ARG A 16 4.74 -4.87 1.97
N GLU A 17 3.70 -4.73 1.14
CA GLU A 17 3.87 -4.66 -0.31
C GLU A 17 4.58 -3.38 -0.77
N ILE A 18 4.26 -2.23 -0.17
CA ILE A 18 4.96 -0.97 -0.39
C ILE A 18 6.45 -1.10 -0.06
N ASP A 19 6.79 -1.68 1.09
CA ASP A 19 8.17 -1.84 1.53
C ASP A 19 8.95 -2.77 0.60
N MET A 20 8.33 -3.86 0.14
CA MET A 20 8.91 -4.76 -0.85
C MET A 20 9.16 -4.03 -2.18
N ILE A 21 8.19 -3.28 -2.70
CA ILE A 21 8.35 -2.55 -3.96
C ILE A 21 9.46 -1.49 -3.84
N LYS A 22 9.53 -0.77 -2.72
CA LYS A 22 10.61 0.20 -2.48
C LYS A 22 11.98 -0.46 -2.51
N SER A 23 12.13 -1.63 -1.87
CA SER A 23 13.37 -2.41 -1.94
C SER A 23 13.68 -2.92 -3.36
N GLU A 24 12.68 -3.38 -4.11
CA GLU A 24 12.87 -3.80 -5.50
C GLU A 24 13.32 -2.63 -6.39
N MET A 25 12.77 -1.42 -6.19
CA MET A 25 13.15 -0.23 -6.97
C MET A 25 14.63 0.19 -6.83
N GLU A 26 15.32 -0.25 -5.78
CA GLU A 26 16.77 -0.03 -5.61
C GLU A 26 17.62 -0.88 -6.57
N LYS A 27 17.03 -1.93 -7.16
CA LYS A 27 17.73 -2.82 -8.11
C LYS A 27 17.87 -2.16 -9.48
N PRO A 28 18.89 -2.56 -10.28
CA PRO A 28 19.13 -2.00 -11.61
C PRO A 28 18.15 -2.58 -12.64
N PHE A 29 16.89 -2.18 -12.54
CA PHE A 29 15.86 -2.47 -13.54
C PHE A 29 15.90 -1.50 -14.71
N ASN A 30 15.39 -1.94 -15.86
CA ASN A 30 15.12 -1.06 -16.99
C ASN A 30 13.98 -0.07 -16.68
N ASP A 31 13.87 0.99 -17.48
CA ASP A 31 12.92 2.08 -17.21
C ASP A 31 11.45 1.63 -17.27
N ILE A 32 11.13 0.64 -18.10
CA ILE A 32 9.77 0.08 -18.21
C ILE A 32 9.37 -0.58 -16.89
N VAL A 33 10.24 -1.42 -16.33
CA VAL A 33 10.00 -2.09 -15.04
C VAL A 33 9.95 -1.07 -13.91
N LYS A 34 10.82 -0.06 -13.90
CA LYS A 34 10.76 1.03 -12.91
C LYS A 34 9.45 1.80 -12.96
N GLN A 35 8.95 2.08 -14.16
CA GLN A 35 7.68 2.77 -14.34
C GLN A 35 6.50 1.92 -13.83
N ALA A 36 6.48 0.63 -14.15
CA ALA A 36 5.46 -0.29 -13.64
C ALA A 36 5.48 -0.41 -12.10
N LEU A 37 6.68 -0.49 -11.50
CA LEU A 37 6.84 -0.49 -10.04
C LEU A 37 6.33 0.81 -9.42
N LYS A 38 6.59 1.96 -10.05
CA LYS A 38 6.12 3.27 -9.58
C LYS A 38 4.60 3.40 -9.66
N GLU A 39 3.98 2.94 -10.74
CA GLU A 39 2.53 2.93 -10.89
C GLU A 39 1.86 2.07 -9.83
N LYS A 40 2.42 0.87 -9.59
CA LYS A 40 1.94 -0.02 -8.53
C LYS A 40 2.12 0.61 -7.15
N LEU A 41 3.26 1.25 -6.89
CA LEU A 41 3.53 1.93 -5.63
C LEU A 41 2.50 3.04 -5.38
N ASN A 42 2.25 3.90 -6.37
CA ASN A 42 1.27 4.97 -6.26
C ASN A 42 -0.14 4.44 -5.96
N PHE A 43 -0.55 3.35 -6.63
CA PHE A 43 -1.84 2.71 -6.39
C PHE A 43 -1.97 2.20 -4.94
N LEU A 44 -0.92 1.54 -4.43
CA LEU A 44 -0.92 1.01 -3.07
C LEU A 44 -0.92 2.13 -2.01
N GLU A 45 -0.15 3.19 -2.22
CA GLU A 45 -0.09 4.33 -1.30
C GLU A 45 -1.44 5.08 -1.24
N ASP A 46 -2.10 5.30 -2.37
CA ASP A 46 -3.44 5.94 -2.41
C ASP A 46 -4.50 5.08 -1.71
N ASN A 47 -4.52 3.76 -2.00
CA ASN A 47 -5.46 2.85 -1.34
C ASN A 47 -5.20 2.74 0.15
N GLN A 48 -3.93 2.62 0.56
CA GLN A 48 -3.58 2.55 1.97
C GLN A 48 -4.00 3.82 2.71
N PHE A 49 -3.85 5.00 2.10
CA PHE A 49 -4.34 6.26 2.66
C PHE A 49 -5.85 6.23 2.86
N ARG A 50 -6.63 5.79 1.86
CA ARG A 50 -8.08 5.67 1.95
C ARG A 50 -8.51 4.70 3.06
N TYR A 51 -7.84 3.56 3.18
CA TYR A 51 -8.13 2.60 4.24
C TYR A 51 -7.79 3.13 5.62
N LYS A 52 -6.66 3.83 5.78
CA LYS A 52 -6.31 4.51 7.04
C LYS A 52 -7.35 5.55 7.42
N LEU A 53 -7.87 6.32 6.46
CA LEU A 53 -8.95 7.28 6.70
C LEU A 53 -10.24 6.58 7.15
N GLN A 54 -10.62 5.50 6.49
CA GLN A 54 -11.82 4.72 6.84
C GLN A 54 -11.69 4.07 8.22
N ALA A 55 -10.53 3.48 8.54
CA ALA A 55 -10.27 2.88 9.84
C ALA A 55 -10.35 3.92 10.98
N ARG A 56 -9.83 5.14 10.76
CA ARG A 56 -9.99 6.25 11.69
C ARG A 56 -11.45 6.68 11.86
N ALA A 57 -12.23 6.69 10.78
CA ALA A 57 -13.67 7.00 10.84
C ALA A 57 -14.46 5.96 11.67
N TRP A 58 -13.98 4.72 11.73
CA TRP A 58 -14.51 3.67 12.60
C TRP A 58 -13.92 3.68 14.02
N GLY A 59 -13.08 4.64 14.36
CA GLY A 59 -12.44 4.73 15.68
C GLY A 59 -11.30 3.75 15.92
N LEU A 60 -10.80 3.08 14.87
CA LEU A 60 -9.67 2.17 14.95
C LEU A 60 -8.35 2.96 14.99
N LYS A 61 -7.38 2.46 15.77
CA LYS A 61 -6.02 3.01 15.80
C LYS A 61 -5.21 2.43 14.64
N VAL A 62 -4.66 3.33 13.82
CA VAL A 62 -3.97 3.04 12.55
C VAL A 62 -2.66 3.79 12.46
#